data_AF-A0A1E1MG81-F1
#
_entry.id   AF-A0A1E1MG81-F1
#
_cell.length_a   1.000
_cell.length_b   1.000
_cell.length_c   1.000
_cell.angle_alpha   90.00
_cell.angle_beta   90.00
_cell.angle_gamma   90.00
#
_symmetry.space_group_name_H-M   'P 1'
#
loop_
_entity.id
_entity.type
_entity.pdbx_description
1 polymer ?
#
loop_
_entity_poly.entity_id
_entity_poly.type
_entity_poly.pdbx_seq_one_letter_code
_entity_poly.pdbx_strand_id
1 'polypeptide(L)'
;MPFKVPNSGTRWHVNDDGVYFYRRTRADATSYLKHMQEDMREEVEARRSREDQAMLRWQVEPTVEEKDINPQKRAEGNHKKSRVGTKLLEMGERDVEHREPDKDQLCKDRLELTVSKWTEEEMIEVLRLEKICLDRDCAELADRERDLQEQIEQMELARRLRETEMLKREEIIRTQQDSLEIEKLQFELFKVEQSEEARKSNARILDRDRVVQDTYTLDRVDRWLAEANCREESACRRQQEVWDVEMEKLQVRADYLKELEARVLADIEERAAVEQDLSLRMVEEDSRSSRDLAHYDGHHQNGQLAGSNDQIKAEDDLKLTEVEHNESPNV
;
A
#
# COMPACT_ATOMS: atom_id res chain seq x y z
N MET A 1 -78.65 -23.56 -56.64
CA MET A 1 -79.77 -23.54 -57.60
C MET A 1 -79.80 -22.20 -58.32
N PRO A 2 -79.87 -22.14 -59.66
CA PRO A 2 -80.12 -20.88 -60.36
C PRO A 2 -81.60 -20.52 -60.31
N PHE A 3 -81.95 -19.36 -59.76
CA PHE A 3 -83.32 -18.84 -59.72
C PHE A 3 -83.41 -17.51 -60.48
N LYS A 4 -84.55 -17.27 -61.14
CA LYS A 4 -84.84 -15.97 -61.78
C LYS A 4 -85.21 -14.96 -60.69
N VAL A 5 -84.38 -13.93 -60.51
CA VAL A 5 -84.61 -12.85 -59.54
C VAL A 5 -85.77 -11.96 -60.05
N PRO A 6 -86.94 -11.94 -59.40
CA PRO A 6 -88.02 -11.02 -59.75
C PRO A 6 -87.73 -9.64 -59.14
N ASN A 7 -87.91 -8.57 -59.92
CA ASN A 7 -87.68 -7.16 -59.56
C ASN A 7 -86.23 -6.74 -59.24
N SER A 8 -85.54 -6.23 -60.26
CA SER A 8 -84.16 -5.70 -60.17
C SER A 8 -84.06 -4.19 -59.84
N GLY A 9 -85.20 -3.52 -59.62
CA GLY A 9 -85.27 -2.06 -59.50
C GLY A 9 -85.15 -1.49 -58.07
N THR A 10 -85.45 -2.28 -57.04
CA THR A 10 -85.45 -1.81 -55.64
C THR A 10 -84.78 -2.82 -54.71
N ARG A 11 -83.94 -2.35 -53.78
CA ARG A 11 -83.24 -3.17 -52.77
C ARG A 11 -83.62 -2.72 -51.36
N TRP A 12 -83.64 -3.68 -50.43
CA TRP A 12 -83.78 -3.40 -49.01
C TRP A 12 -82.40 -3.12 -48.43
N HIS A 13 -82.26 -2.01 -47.71
CA HIS A 13 -81.03 -1.60 -47.02
C HIS A 13 -81.27 -1.62 -45.52
N VAL A 14 -80.26 -2.05 -44.78
CA VAL A 14 -80.20 -2.02 -43.32
C VAL A 14 -79.47 -0.75 -42.92
N ASN A 15 -79.99 -0.02 -41.93
CA ASN A 15 -79.26 1.10 -41.33
C ASN A 15 -78.07 0.63 -40.48
N ASP A 16 -77.20 1.57 -40.13
CA ASP A 16 -75.92 1.31 -39.46
C ASP A 16 -76.07 0.63 -38.09
N ASP A 17 -77.20 0.81 -37.40
CA ASP A 17 -77.52 0.15 -36.13
C ASP A 17 -78.15 -1.25 -36.28
N GLY A 18 -78.41 -1.71 -37.50
CA GLY A 18 -79.01 -3.03 -37.76
C GLY A 18 -80.52 -3.15 -37.51
N VAL A 19 -81.18 -2.08 -37.04
CA VAL A 19 -82.55 -2.14 -36.49
C VAL A 19 -83.66 -1.93 -37.52
N TYR A 20 -83.42 -1.16 -38.59
CA TYR A 20 -84.46 -0.76 -39.56
C TYR A 20 -84.11 -1.11 -41.00
N PHE A 21 -85.13 -1.58 -41.76
CA PHE A 21 -85.04 -1.89 -43.18
C PHE A 21 -85.79 -0.87 -44.03
N TYR A 22 -85.09 -0.22 -44.96
CA TYR A 22 -85.70 0.72 -45.90
C TYR A 22 -85.59 0.22 -47.34
N ARG A 23 -86.68 0.35 -48.10
CA ARG A 23 -86.70 0.01 -49.52
C ARG A 23 -86.19 1.20 -50.34
N ARG A 24 -85.06 1.03 -51.03
CA ARG A 24 -84.44 2.04 -51.89
C ARG A 24 -84.46 1.60 -53.35
N THR A 25 -84.46 2.54 -54.28
CA THR A 25 -84.21 2.20 -55.68
C THR A 25 -82.76 1.76 -55.86
N ARG A 26 -82.46 1.05 -56.96
CA ARG A 26 -81.09 0.63 -57.25
C ARG A 26 -80.13 1.82 -57.36
N ALA A 27 -80.58 2.95 -57.91
CA ALA A 27 -79.77 4.17 -58.05
C ALA A 27 -79.46 4.80 -56.69
N ASP A 28 -80.47 4.91 -55.82
CA ASP A 28 -80.30 5.49 -54.46
C ASP A 28 -79.43 4.59 -53.58
N ALA A 29 -79.62 3.28 -53.69
CA ALA A 29 -78.79 2.27 -53.04
C ALA A 29 -77.31 2.39 -53.43
N THR A 30 -77.02 2.53 -54.73
CA THR A 30 -75.64 2.69 -55.20
C THR A 30 -75.05 4.03 -54.83
N SER A 31 -75.83 5.11 -54.83
CA SER A 31 -75.36 6.44 -54.45
C SER A 31 -75.05 6.49 -52.95
N TYR A 32 -75.91 5.90 -52.13
CA TYR A 32 -75.69 5.77 -50.69
C TYR A 32 -74.42 4.96 -50.36
N LEU A 33 -74.25 3.80 -51.00
CA LEU A 33 -73.04 3.00 -50.78
C LEU A 33 -71.77 3.71 -51.27
N LYS A 34 -71.86 4.51 -52.34
CA LYS A 34 -70.74 5.34 -52.79
C LYS A 34 -70.41 6.44 -51.77
N HIS A 35 -71.41 7.13 -51.23
CA HIS A 35 -71.20 8.12 -50.18
C HIS A 35 -70.58 7.50 -48.94
N MET A 36 -71.09 6.37 -48.43
CA MET A 36 -70.46 5.68 -47.32
C MET A 36 -69.02 5.24 -47.61
N GLN A 37 -68.74 4.80 -48.85
CA GLN A 37 -67.39 4.43 -49.25
C GLN A 37 -66.45 5.64 -49.29
N GLU A 38 -66.96 6.82 -49.67
CA GLU A 38 -66.24 8.08 -49.69
C GLU A 38 -66.01 8.59 -48.26
N ASP A 39 -67.03 8.55 -47.40
CA ASP A 39 -66.94 8.89 -45.97
C ASP A 39 -65.91 8.01 -45.24
N MET A 40 -65.95 6.69 -45.45
CA MET A 40 -64.95 5.78 -44.89
C MET A 40 -63.54 6.06 -45.42
N ARG A 41 -63.43 6.51 -46.68
CA ARG A 41 -62.13 6.85 -47.27
C ARG A 41 -61.59 8.13 -46.66
N GLU A 42 -62.43 9.15 -46.49
CA GLU A 42 -62.09 10.39 -45.80
C GLU A 42 -61.71 10.14 -44.34
N GLU A 43 -62.41 9.25 -43.63
CA GLU A 43 -62.07 8.88 -42.25
C GLU A 43 -60.72 8.17 -42.16
N VAL A 44 -60.42 7.26 -43.10
CA VAL A 44 -59.10 6.60 -43.17
C VAL A 44 -57.99 7.60 -43.50
N GLU A 45 -58.24 8.55 -44.41
CA GLU A 45 -57.28 9.60 -44.76
C GLU A 45 -57.07 10.57 -43.58
N ALA A 46 -58.13 10.95 -42.86
CA ALA A 46 -58.05 11.76 -41.64
C ALA A 46 -57.31 11.05 -40.52
N ARG A 47 -57.53 9.73 -40.35
CA ARG A 47 -56.80 8.92 -39.37
C ARG A 47 -55.31 8.84 -39.71
N ARG A 48 -54.95 8.63 -40.98
CA ARG A 48 -53.55 8.69 -41.44
C ARG A 48 -52.92 10.06 -41.21
N SER A 49 -53.66 11.14 -41.49
CA SER A 49 -53.21 12.50 -41.21
C SER A 49 -52.91 12.71 -39.72
N ARG A 50 -53.79 12.23 -38.82
CA ARG A 50 -53.57 12.29 -37.36
C ARG A 50 -52.38 11.45 -36.91
N GLU A 51 -52.20 10.25 -37.45
CA GLU A 51 -51.06 9.37 -37.15
C GLU A 51 -49.74 9.98 -37.63
N ASP A 52 -49.71 10.58 -38.82
CA ASP A 52 -48.56 11.31 -39.36
C ASP A 52 -48.25 12.56 -38.52
N GLN A 53 -49.28 13.29 -38.06
CA GLN A 53 -49.14 14.43 -37.17
C GLN A 53 -48.58 14.02 -35.79
N ALA A 54 -49.02 12.88 -35.25
CA ALA A 54 -48.51 12.33 -34.00
C ALA A 54 -47.03 11.91 -34.13
N MET A 55 -46.64 11.26 -35.24
CA MET A 55 -45.24 10.93 -35.52
C MET A 55 -44.37 12.17 -35.66
N LEU A 56 -44.84 13.21 -36.36
CA LEU A 56 -44.09 14.46 -36.50
C LEU A 56 -43.91 15.18 -35.15
N ARG A 57 -44.91 15.14 -34.27
CA ARG A 57 -44.79 15.66 -32.89
C ARG A 57 -43.77 14.87 -32.07
N TRP A 58 -43.76 13.54 -32.19
CA TRP A 58 -42.76 12.67 -31.56
C TRP A 58 -41.32 13.00 -32.00
N GLN A 59 -41.10 13.37 -33.26
CA GLN A 59 -39.78 13.81 -33.74
C GLN A 59 -39.32 15.16 -33.18
N VAL A 60 -40.24 15.94 -32.58
CA VAL A 60 -39.96 17.25 -31.98
C VAL A 60 -39.78 17.17 -30.46
N GLU A 61 -40.15 16.04 -29.82
CA GLU A 61 -39.89 15.82 -28.40
C GLU A 61 -38.37 15.83 -28.11
N PRO A 62 -37.94 16.59 -27.09
CA PRO A 62 -36.52 16.82 -26.83
C PRO A 62 -35.86 15.54 -26.29
N THR A 63 -35.11 14.84 -27.13
CA THR A 63 -34.16 13.80 -26.69
C THR A 63 -32.77 14.37 -26.35
N VAL A 64 -32.65 15.68 -26.15
CA VAL A 64 -31.37 16.33 -25.85
C VAL A 64 -31.47 17.01 -24.50
N GLU A 65 -30.96 16.33 -23.47
CA GLU A 65 -30.54 16.98 -22.24
C GLU A 65 -29.63 18.17 -22.60
N GLU A 66 -29.96 19.36 -22.11
CA GLU A 66 -29.22 20.60 -22.36
C GLU A 66 -27.81 20.58 -21.72
N LYS A 67 -26.89 19.76 -22.23
CA LYS A 67 -25.47 19.77 -21.83
C LYS A 67 -24.47 19.51 -22.96
N ASP A 68 -24.85 19.61 -24.23
CA ASP A 68 -23.90 19.50 -25.35
C ASP A 68 -23.43 20.88 -25.85
N ILE A 69 -22.11 21.12 -25.73
CA ILE A 69 -21.38 22.39 -25.98
C ILE A 69 -21.09 22.63 -27.49
N ASN A 70 -21.66 21.84 -28.40
CA ASN A 70 -21.30 21.94 -29.82
C ASN A 70 -22.30 22.80 -30.64
N PRO A 71 -21.91 24.01 -31.11
CA PRO A 71 -22.81 24.94 -31.81
C PRO A 71 -23.30 24.44 -33.18
N GLN A 72 -22.57 23.56 -33.88
CA GLN A 72 -23.02 22.99 -35.16
C GLN A 72 -24.22 22.04 -34.99
N LYS A 73 -24.21 21.20 -33.94
CA LYS A 73 -25.35 20.29 -33.64
C LYS A 73 -26.60 21.08 -33.22
N ARG A 74 -26.44 22.24 -32.60
CA ARG A 74 -27.54 23.17 -32.27
C ARG A 74 -28.20 23.76 -33.52
N ALA A 75 -27.40 24.17 -34.51
CA ALA A 75 -27.90 24.75 -35.75
C ALA A 75 -28.69 23.71 -36.58
N GLU A 76 -28.21 22.47 -36.65
CA GLU A 76 -28.89 21.37 -37.34
C GLU A 76 -30.20 20.96 -36.64
N GLY A 77 -30.21 20.94 -35.30
CA GLY A 77 -31.42 20.69 -34.50
C GLY A 77 -32.48 21.77 -34.69
N ASN A 78 -32.07 23.04 -34.76
CA ASN A 78 -32.99 24.17 -34.99
C ASN A 78 -33.55 24.18 -36.42
N HIS A 79 -32.75 23.83 -37.44
CA HIS A 79 -33.25 23.69 -38.81
C HIS A 79 -34.27 22.55 -38.97
N LYS A 80 -34.07 21.42 -38.27
CA LYS A 80 -35.03 20.31 -38.27
C LYS A 80 -36.34 20.70 -37.55
N LYS A 81 -36.26 21.36 -36.39
CA LYS A 81 -37.44 21.88 -35.67
C LYS A 81 -38.22 22.91 -36.49
N SER A 82 -37.52 23.83 -37.17
CA SER A 82 -38.15 24.85 -38.03
C SER A 82 -38.88 24.23 -39.23
N ARG A 83 -38.26 23.23 -39.89
CA ARG A 83 -38.85 22.53 -41.05
C ARG A 83 -40.02 21.62 -40.67
N VAL A 84 -39.99 21.00 -39.49
CA VAL A 84 -41.12 20.19 -38.98
C VAL A 84 -42.25 21.10 -38.47
N GLY A 85 -41.91 22.23 -37.83
CA GLY A 85 -42.90 23.24 -37.42
C GLY A 85 -43.65 23.85 -38.60
N THR A 86 -42.97 24.15 -39.72
CA THR A 86 -43.63 24.63 -40.95
C THR A 86 -44.52 23.56 -41.58
N LYS A 87 -44.11 22.29 -41.59
CA LYS A 87 -44.96 21.18 -42.07
C LYS A 87 -46.21 20.94 -41.21
N LEU A 88 -46.10 21.09 -39.89
CA LEU A 88 -47.26 20.96 -38.99
C LEU A 88 -48.27 22.10 -39.19
N LEU A 89 -47.79 23.31 -39.48
CA LEU A 89 -48.63 24.45 -39.86
C LEU A 89 -49.34 24.21 -41.20
N GLU A 90 -48.62 23.79 -42.24
CA GLU A 90 -49.20 23.47 -43.56
C GLU A 90 -50.22 22.31 -43.54
N MET A 91 -50.13 21.39 -42.58
CA MET A 91 -51.15 20.35 -42.39
C MET A 91 -52.34 20.85 -41.57
N GLY A 92 -52.10 21.69 -40.55
CA GLY A 92 -53.17 22.33 -39.78
C GLY A 92 -54.02 23.30 -40.61
N GLU A 93 -53.43 24.02 -41.56
CA GLU A 93 -54.16 24.88 -42.50
C GLU A 93 -55.02 24.08 -43.47
N ARG A 94 -54.58 22.89 -43.90
CA ARG A 94 -55.38 21.99 -44.77
C ARG A 94 -56.57 21.35 -44.05
N ASP A 95 -56.49 21.09 -42.75
CA ASP A 95 -57.63 20.57 -41.97
C ASP A 95 -58.75 21.63 -41.78
N VAL A 96 -58.42 22.93 -41.88
CA VAL A 96 -59.40 24.02 -41.81
C VAL A 96 -60.09 24.23 -43.16
N GLU A 97 -59.39 23.99 -44.27
CA GLU A 97 -59.94 24.13 -45.64
C GLU A 97 -60.97 23.05 -46.03
N HIS A 98 -61.11 21.97 -45.25
CA HIS A 98 -62.09 20.89 -45.52
C HIS A 98 -63.34 20.89 -44.64
N ARG A 99 -63.50 21.86 -43.73
CA ARG A 99 -64.80 22.08 -43.07
C ARG A 99 -65.68 22.90 -44.00
N GLU A 100 -66.58 22.24 -44.74
CA GLU A 100 -67.65 22.93 -45.45
C GLU A 100 -68.58 23.63 -44.43
N PRO A 101 -68.61 24.97 -44.38
CA PRO A 101 -69.40 25.70 -43.38
C PRO A 101 -70.91 25.44 -43.52
N ASP A 102 -71.37 25.03 -44.71
CA ASP A 102 -72.78 24.80 -45.01
C ASP A 102 -73.33 23.48 -44.42
N LYS A 103 -72.47 22.48 -44.16
CA LYS A 103 -72.90 21.19 -43.57
C LYS A 103 -73.23 21.32 -42.08
N ASP A 104 -72.43 22.09 -41.34
CA ASP A 104 -72.68 22.36 -39.92
C ASP A 104 -73.94 23.22 -39.72
N GLN A 105 -74.22 24.14 -40.65
CA GLN A 105 -75.43 24.95 -40.61
C GLN A 105 -76.68 24.15 -40.98
N LEU A 106 -76.62 23.31 -42.03
CA LEU A 106 -77.74 22.42 -42.40
C LEU A 106 -78.08 21.40 -41.30
N CYS A 107 -77.09 20.89 -40.56
CA CYS A 107 -77.34 20.01 -39.41
C CYS A 107 -78.02 20.76 -38.26
N LYS A 108 -77.61 22.00 -37.96
CA LYS A 108 -78.26 22.86 -36.95
C LYS A 108 -79.70 23.21 -37.34
N ASP A 109 -79.91 23.69 -38.55
CA ASP A 109 -81.23 24.09 -39.06
C ASP A 109 -82.20 22.89 -39.12
N ARG A 110 -81.69 21.69 -39.44
CA ARG A 110 -82.49 20.45 -39.46
C ARG A 110 -82.85 19.97 -38.05
N LEU A 111 -81.97 20.17 -37.07
CA LEU A 111 -82.24 19.87 -35.66
C LEU A 111 -83.33 20.80 -35.09
N GLU A 112 -83.22 22.11 -35.38
CA GLU A 112 -84.21 23.12 -34.97
C GLU A 112 -85.60 22.87 -35.58
N LEU A 113 -85.67 22.41 -36.84
CA LEU A 113 -86.91 22.03 -37.51
C LEU A 113 -87.55 20.72 -37.00
N THR A 114 -86.77 19.82 -36.40
CA THR A 114 -87.30 18.60 -35.77
C THR A 114 -87.82 18.87 -34.35
N VAL A 115 -87.11 19.68 -33.55
CA VAL A 115 -87.52 20.05 -32.19
C VAL A 115 -88.84 20.83 -32.18
N SER A 116 -89.09 21.65 -33.20
CA SER A 116 -90.34 22.43 -33.35
C SER A 116 -91.59 21.62 -33.73
N LYS A 117 -91.45 20.29 -33.96
CA LYS A 117 -92.56 19.38 -34.28
C LYS A 117 -92.87 18.37 -33.19
N TRP A 118 -92.10 18.36 -32.10
CA TRP A 118 -92.28 17.39 -31.02
C TRP A 118 -93.33 17.88 -30.03
N THR A 119 -94.15 16.97 -29.54
CA THR A 119 -94.99 17.25 -28.38
C THR A 119 -94.12 17.34 -27.12
N GLU A 120 -94.59 18.04 -26.08
CA GLU A 120 -93.87 18.12 -24.80
C GLU A 120 -93.55 16.72 -24.24
N GLU A 121 -94.42 15.74 -24.47
CA GLU A 121 -94.25 14.35 -24.06
C GLU A 121 -93.10 13.65 -24.80
N GLU A 122 -92.97 13.86 -26.11
CA GLU A 122 -91.87 13.33 -26.94
C GLU A 122 -90.53 13.93 -26.53
N MET A 123 -90.49 15.24 -26.25
CA MET A 123 -89.28 15.92 -25.78
C MET A 123 -88.84 15.44 -24.40
N ILE A 124 -89.79 15.22 -23.47
CA ILE A 124 -89.49 14.65 -22.15
C ILE A 124 -88.94 13.23 -22.27
N GLU A 125 -89.48 12.41 -23.19
CA GLU A 125 -89.01 11.04 -23.38
C GLU A 125 -87.61 10.99 -23.98
N VAL A 126 -87.29 11.87 -24.94
CA VAL A 126 -85.92 11.96 -25.48
C VAL A 126 -84.93 12.42 -24.42
N LEU A 127 -85.27 13.43 -23.60
CA LEU A 127 -84.40 13.86 -22.49
C LEU A 127 -84.21 12.76 -21.44
N ARG A 128 -85.21 11.92 -21.21
CA ARG A 128 -85.07 10.74 -20.31
C ARG A 128 -84.11 9.71 -20.89
N LEU A 129 -84.23 9.40 -22.18
CA LEU A 129 -83.34 8.46 -22.87
C LEU A 129 -81.90 9.01 -22.93
N GLU A 130 -81.73 10.29 -23.25
CA GLU A 130 -80.42 10.97 -23.21
C GLU A 130 -79.79 10.90 -21.82
N LYS A 131 -80.58 11.15 -20.76
CA LYS A 131 -80.11 11.00 -19.39
C LYS A 131 -79.66 9.56 -19.10
N ILE A 132 -80.44 8.55 -19.51
CA ILE A 132 -80.09 7.14 -19.31
C ILE A 132 -78.78 6.80 -20.05
N CYS A 133 -78.60 7.29 -21.27
CA CYS A 133 -77.36 7.13 -22.02
C CYS A 133 -76.17 7.81 -21.32
N LEU A 134 -76.35 9.05 -20.85
CA LEU A 134 -75.31 9.77 -20.11
C LEU A 134 -74.94 9.08 -18.78
N ASP A 135 -75.93 8.59 -18.03
CA ASP A 135 -75.70 7.87 -16.78
C ASP A 135 -74.91 6.58 -17.03
N ARG A 136 -75.20 5.88 -18.15
CA ARG A 136 -74.44 4.71 -18.59
C ARG A 136 -73.01 5.05 -18.99
N ASP A 137 -72.81 6.09 -19.80
CA ASP A 137 -71.48 6.52 -20.23
C ASP A 137 -70.64 6.96 -19.02
N CYS A 138 -71.24 7.66 -18.06
CA CYS A 138 -70.59 8.01 -16.79
C CYS A 138 -70.15 6.77 -16.01
N ALA A 139 -70.99 5.72 -15.95
CA ALA A 139 -70.63 4.47 -15.28
C ALA A 139 -69.48 3.75 -16.00
N GLU A 140 -69.52 3.66 -17.33
CA GLU A 140 -68.44 3.05 -18.13
C GLU A 140 -67.11 3.81 -17.98
N LEU A 141 -67.15 5.14 -17.87
CA LEU A 141 -65.96 5.96 -17.60
C LEU A 141 -65.42 5.76 -16.18
N ALA A 142 -66.28 5.69 -15.17
CA ALA A 142 -65.88 5.41 -13.80
C ALA A 142 -65.26 4.02 -13.64
N ASP A 143 -65.75 3.02 -14.37
CA ASP A 143 -65.17 1.68 -14.41
C ASP A 143 -63.77 1.70 -15.06
N ARG A 144 -63.62 2.39 -16.19
CA ARG A 144 -62.32 2.56 -16.85
C ARG A 144 -61.31 3.34 -16.00
N GLU A 145 -61.75 4.35 -15.27
CA GLU A 145 -60.90 5.11 -14.35
C GLU A 145 -60.37 4.21 -13.23
N ARG A 146 -61.24 3.35 -12.66
CA ARG A 146 -60.84 2.36 -11.67
C ARG A 146 -59.83 1.35 -12.22
N ASP A 147 -60.06 0.83 -13.43
CA ASP A 147 -59.13 -0.11 -14.07
C ASP A 147 -57.75 0.54 -14.34
N LEU A 148 -57.74 1.79 -14.81
CA LEU A 148 -56.50 2.53 -15.04
C LEU A 148 -55.76 2.80 -13.73
N GLN A 149 -56.49 3.14 -12.66
CA GLN A 149 -55.90 3.39 -11.35
C GLN A 149 -55.29 2.12 -10.76
N GLU A 150 -55.95 0.97 -10.90
CA GLU A 150 -55.38 -0.32 -10.49
C GLU A 150 -54.10 -0.64 -11.28
N GLN A 151 -54.08 -0.40 -12.60
CA GLN A 151 -52.88 -0.61 -13.42
C GLN A 151 -51.70 0.29 -12.99
N ILE A 152 -51.98 1.54 -12.65
CA ILE A 152 -50.97 2.49 -12.15
C ILE A 152 -50.41 1.99 -10.81
N GLU A 153 -51.27 1.59 -9.88
CA GLU A 153 -50.84 1.06 -8.58
C GLU A 153 -49.99 -0.21 -8.72
N GLN A 154 -50.38 -1.13 -9.60
CA GLN A 154 -49.58 -2.33 -9.90
C GLN A 154 -48.22 -1.98 -10.50
N MET A 155 -48.16 -0.99 -11.40
CA MET A 155 -46.90 -0.53 -11.99
C MET A 155 -45.97 0.11 -10.95
N GLU A 156 -46.52 0.94 -10.05
CA GLU A 156 -45.77 1.53 -8.95
C GLU A 156 -45.25 0.46 -7.98
N LEU A 157 -46.07 -0.53 -7.63
CA LEU A 157 -45.65 -1.66 -6.79
C LEU A 157 -44.52 -2.45 -7.45
N ALA A 158 -44.65 -2.77 -8.74
CA ALA A 158 -43.61 -3.48 -9.49
C ALA A 158 -42.29 -2.68 -9.55
N ARG A 159 -42.37 -1.35 -9.69
CA ARG A 159 -41.21 -0.46 -9.65
C ARG A 159 -40.54 -0.47 -8.27
N ARG A 160 -41.32 -0.29 -7.20
CA ARG A 160 -40.80 -0.31 -5.82
C ARG A 160 -40.12 -1.63 -5.48
N LEU A 161 -40.69 -2.77 -5.89
CA LEU A 161 -40.07 -4.07 -5.69
C LEU A 161 -38.67 -4.13 -6.34
N ARG A 162 -38.53 -3.70 -7.58
CA ARG A 162 -37.23 -3.65 -8.27
C ARG A 162 -36.22 -2.72 -7.58
N GLU A 163 -36.66 -1.54 -7.13
CA GLU A 163 -35.81 -0.62 -6.38
C GLU A 163 -35.31 -1.25 -5.07
N THR A 164 -36.20 -1.92 -4.32
CA THR A 164 -35.78 -2.63 -3.10
C THR A 164 -34.84 -3.80 -3.36
N GLU A 165 -35.04 -4.55 -4.44
CA GLU A 165 -34.12 -5.63 -4.84
C GLU A 165 -32.75 -5.10 -5.26
N MET A 166 -32.70 -3.97 -5.98
CA MET A 166 -31.44 -3.30 -6.29
C MET A 166 -30.71 -2.88 -5.01
N LEU A 167 -31.39 -2.21 -4.07
CA LEU A 167 -30.79 -1.79 -2.80
C LEU A 167 -30.22 -2.98 -2.02
N LYS A 168 -30.94 -4.11 -1.96
CA LYS A 168 -30.44 -5.35 -1.34
C LYS A 168 -29.19 -5.88 -2.04
N ARG A 169 -29.15 -5.87 -3.37
CA ARG A 169 -27.97 -6.30 -4.14
C ARG A 169 -26.77 -5.38 -3.92
N GLU A 170 -26.99 -4.07 -3.88
CA GLU A 170 -25.94 -3.09 -3.58
C GLU A 170 -25.38 -3.25 -2.17
N GLU A 171 -26.21 -3.60 -1.19
CA GLU A 171 -25.78 -3.90 0.18
C GLU A 171 -24.95 -5.19 0.24
N ILE A 172 -25.35 -6.24 -0.48
CA ILE A 172 -24.56 -7.48 -0.62
C ILE A 172 -23.21 -7.18 -1.27
N ILE A 173 -23.17 -6.37 -2.34
CA ILE A 173 -21.90 -6.03 -3.01
C ILE A 173 -20.99 -5.23 -2.08
N ARG A 174 -21.54 -4.25 -1.35
CA ARG A 174 -20.78 -3.46 -0.36
C ARG A 174 -20.18 -4.34 0.73
N THR A 175 -20.98 -5.20 1.35
CA THR A 175 -20.49 -6.13 2.40
C THR A 175 -19.43 -7.10 1.86
N GLN A 176 -19.55 -7.57 0.61
CA GLN A 176 -18.50 -8.37 -0.03
C GLN A 176 -17.22 -7.56 -0.26
N GLN A 177 -17.32 -6.32 -0.72
CA GLN A 177 -16.15 -5.44 -0.89
C GLN A 177 -15.44 -5.19 0.45
N ASP A 178 -16.19 -4.88 1.50
CA ASP A 178 -15.64 -4.68 2.84
C ASP A 178 -14.93 -5.95 3.34
N SER A 179 -15.52 -7.13 3.12
CA SER A 179 -14.91 -8.40 3.51
C SER A 179 -13.59 -8.68 2.76
N LEU A 180 -13.53 -8.37 1.46
CA LEU A 180 -12.33 -8.52 0.65
C LEU A 180 -11.23 -7.53 1.05
N GLU A 181 -11.60 -6.31 1.43
CA GLU A 181 -10.66 -5.32 1.96
C GLU A 181 -10.05 -5.78 3.29
N ILE A 182 -10.86 -6.34 4.18
CA ILE A 182 -10.39 -6.92 5.44
C ILE A 182 -9.41 -8.08 5.17
N GLU A 183 -9.76 -9.02 4.30
CA GLU A 183 -8.86 -10.14 3.94
C GLU A 183 -7.55 -9.64 3.34
N LYS A 184 -7.60 -8.64 2.46
CA LYS A 184 -6.40 -8.01 1.89
C LYS A 184 -5.50 -7.40 2.96
N LEU A 185 -6.08 -6.63 3.89
CA LEU A 185 -5.33 -6.02 4.99
C LEU A 185 -4.72 -7.08 5.92
N GLN A 186 -5.46 -8.15 6.24
CA GLN A 186 -4.94 -9.27 7.03
C GLN A 186 -3.75 -9.95 6.34
N PHE A 187 -3.83 -10.15 5.02
CA PHE A 187 -2.75 -10.73 4.24
C PHE A 187 -1.52 -9.82 4.17
N GLU A 188 -1.71 -8.51 4.03
CA GLU A 188 -0.61 -7.53 4.08
C GLU A 188 0.06 -7.51 5.46
N LEU A 189 -0.71 -7.53 6.55
CA LEU A 189 -0.18 -7.64 7.91
C LEU A 189 0.65 -8.92 8.09
N PHE A 190 0.13 -10.07 7.66
CA PHE A 190 0.84 -11.34 7.73
C PHE A 190 2.19 -11.31 6.97
N LYS A 191 2.22 -10.69 5.79
CA LYS A 191 3.49 -10.50 5.04
C LYS A 191 4.49 -9.65 5.81
N VAL A 192 4.04 -8.58 6.45
CA VAL A 192 4.89 -7.72 7.26
C VAL A 192 5.45 -8.49 8.45
N GLU A 193 4.61 -9.24 9.17
CA GLU A 193 5.02 -10.08 10.30
C GLU A 193 6.08 -11.10 9.89
N GLN A 194 5.87 -11.83 8.79
CA GLN A 194 6.88 -12.77 8.27
C GLN A 194 8.20 -12.06 7.93
N SER A 195 8.13 -10.87 7.34
CA SER A 195 9.33 -10.11 6.99
C SER A 195 10.09 -9.64 8.24
N GLU A 196 9.38 -9.24 9.30
CA GLU A 196 9.99 -8.85 10.56
C GLU A 196 10.61 -10.04 11.29
N GLU A 197 9.93 -11.19 11.26
CA GLU A 197 10.42 -12.42 11.87
C GLU A 197 11.69 -12.92 11.17
N ALA A 198 11.73 -12.84 9.83
CA ALA A 198 12.94 -13.07 9.05
C ALA A 198 14.07 -12.10 9.40
N ARG A 199 13.79 -10.79 9.55
CA ARG A 199 14.80 -9.81 10.00
C ARG A 199 15.34 -10.12 11.40
N LYS A 200 14.46 -10.48 12.36
CA LYS A 200 14.85 -10.88 13.72
C LYS A 200 15.72 -12.14 13.70
N SER A 201 15.38 -13.12 12.88
CA SER A 201 16.18 -14.34 12.71
C SER A 201 17.57 -14.03 12.14
N ASN A 202 17.64 -13.21 11.08
CA ASN A 202 18.91 -12.81 10.48
C ASN A 202 19.80 -12.02 11.46
N ALA A 203 19.21 -11.13 12.27
CA ALA A 203 19.95 -10.42 13.31
C ALA A 203 20.57 -11.39 14.34
N ARG A 204 19.81 -12.42 14.76
CA ARG A 204 20.33 -13.45 15.68
C ARG A 204 21.48 -14.26 15.08
N ILE A 205 21.46 -14.52 13.78
CA ILE A 205 22.57 -15.21 13.08
C ILE A 205 23.82 -14.33 13.11
N LEU A 206 23.69 -13.04 12.76
CA LEU A 206 24.81 -12.10 12.78
C LEU A 206 25.42 -11.94 14.18
N ASP A 207 24.58 -11.86 15.22
CA ASP A 207 25.05 -11.78 16.61
C ASP A 207 25.78 -13.06 17.02
N ARG A 208 25.26 -14.24 16.64
CA ARG A 208 25.92 -15.52 16.90
C ARG A 208 27.28 -15.60 16.21
N ASP A 209 27.34 -15.24 14.93
CA ASP A 209 28.58 -15.28 14.14
C ASP A 209 29.62 -14.31 14.71
N ARG A 210 29.18 -13.13 15.17
CA ARG A 210 30.04 -12.18 15.88
C ARG A 210 30.62 -12.77 17.17
N VAL A 211 29.80 -13.38 18.01
CA VAL A 211 30.28 -14.05 19.24
C VAL A 211 31.30 -15.14 18.91
N VAL A 212 31.06 -15.94 17.86
CA VAL A 212 32.01 -16.97 17.43
C VAL A 212 33.33 -16.35 16.95
N GLN A 213 33.29 -15.26 16.19
CA GLN A 213 34.51 -14.54 15.79
C GLN A 213 35.26 -13.99 16.99
N ASP A 214 34.56 -13.33 17.92
CA ASP A 214 35.15 -12.73 19.12
C ASP A 214 35.83 -13.82 19.98
N THR A 215 35.14 -14.94 20.23
CA THR A 215 35.73 -16.08 20.97
C THR A 215 36.94 -16.68 20.26
N TYR A 216 36.91 -16.85 18.94
CA TYR A 216 38.07 -17.33 18.18
C TYR A 216 39.26 -16.37 18.26
N THR A 217 39.01 -15.04 18.23
CA THR A 217 40.08 -14.05 18.38
C THR A 217 40.67 -14.06 19.78
N LEU A 218 39.85 -14.19 20.83
CA LEU A 218 40.30 -14.33 22.22
C LEU A 218 41.17 -15.59 22.39
N ASP A 219 40.69 -16.75 21.92
CA ASP A 219 41.45 -18.01 21.97
C ASP A 219 42.81 -17.93 21.25
N ARG A 220 42.90 -17.09 20.21
CA ARG A 220 44.15 -16.87 19.48
C ARG A 220 45.10 -15.98 20.28
N VAL A 221 44.58 -14.92 20.90
CA VAL A 221 45.35 -14.03 21.78
C VAL A 221 45.87 -14.79 22.99
N ASP A 222 45.03 -15.61 23.63
CA ASP A 222 45.41 -16.42 24.80
C ASP A 222 46.52 -17.41 24.46
N ARG A 223 46.44 -18.06 23.29
CA ARG A 223 47.52 -18.93 22.79
C ARG A 223 48.82 -18.17 22.56
N TRP A 224 48.76 -16.98 21.96
CA TRP A 224 49.95 -16.14 21.76
C TRP A 224 50.56 -15.68 23.07
N LEU A 225 49.74 -15.29 24.05
CA LEU A 225 50.22 -14.93 25.40
C LEU A 225 50.87 -16.13 26.10
N ALA A 226 50.27 -17.32 26.01
CA ALA A 226 50.84 -18.54 26.57
C ALA A 226 52.19 -18.90 25.91
N GLU A 227 52.31 -18.78 24.58
CA GLU A 227 53.58 -18.98 23.87
C GLU A 227 54.64 -17.94 24.27
N ALA A 228 54.26 -16.67 24.41
CA ALA A 228 55.14 -15.60 24.83
C ALA A 228 55.69 -15.86 26.24
N ASN A 229 54.80 -16.19 27.19
CA ASN A 229 55.18 -16.53 28.56
C ASN A 229 56.13 -17.74 28.60
N CYS A 230 55.84 -18.80 27.83
CA CYS A 230 56.74 -19.97 27.75
C CYS A 230 58.15 -19.58 27.24
N ARG A 231 58.23 -18.67 26.26
CA ARG A 231 59.52 -18.19 25.73
C ARG A 231 60.27 -17.34 26.76
N GLU A 232 59.56 -16.49 27.48
CA GLU A 232 60.12 -15.66 28.56
C GLU A 232 60.65 -16.54 29.71
N GLU A 233 59.86 -17.50 30.20
CA GLU A 233 60.31 -18.44 31.23
C GLU A 233 61.53 -19.26 30.81
N SER A 234 61.58 -19.66 29.53
CA SER A 234 62.75 -20.36 28.98
C SER A 234 63.98 -19.45 28.87
N ALA A 235 63.80 -18.18 28.54
CA ALA A 235 64.88 -17.19 28.52
C ALA A 235 65.40 -16.92 29.94
N CYS A 236 64.49 -16.70 30.91
CA CYS A 236 64.83 -16.53 32.32
C CYS A 236 65.58 -17.74 32.87
N ARG A 237 65.14 -18.98 32.57
CA ARG A 237 65.86 -20.20 32.98
C ARG A 237 67.28 -20.25 32.42
N ARG A 238 67.47 -19.97 31.13
CA ARG A 238 68.81 -19.92 30.53
C ARG A 238 69.69 -18.83 31.15
N GLN A 239 69.11 -17.68 31.50
CA GLN A 239 69.83 -16.61 32.16
C GLN A 239 70.23 -16.99 33.60
N GLN A 240 69.36 -17.69 34.33
CA GLN A 240 69.65 -18.24 35.65
C GLN A 240 70.78 -19.26 35.59
N GLU A 241 70.75 -20.20 34.63
CA GLU A 241 71.81 -21.20 34.43
C GLU A 241 73.17 -20.52 34.18
N VAL A 242 73.20 -19.44 33.38
CA VAL A 242 74.44 -18.66 33.17
C VAL A 242 74.91 -18.02 34.47
N TRP A 243 74.00 -17.42 35.23
CA TRP A 243 74.30 -16.80 36.53
C TRP A 243 74.86 -17.82 37.53
N ASP A 244 74.25 -19.01 37.63
CA ASP A 244 74.70 -20.07 38.53
C ASP A 244 76.14 -20.50 38.19
N VAL A 245 76.46 -20.66 36.90
CA VAL A 245 77.82 -20.98 36.43
C VAL A 245 78.81 -19.85 36.72
N GLU A 246 78.41 -18.58 36.56
CA GLU A 246 79.27 -17.44 36.90
C GLU A 246 79.55 -17.36 38.40
N MET A 247 78.54 -17.61 39.24
CA MET A 247 78.67 -17.66 40.69
C MET A 247 79.57 -18.82 41.13
N GLU A 248 79.46 -20.00 40.53
CA GLU A 248 80.38 -21.12 40.78
C GLU A 248 81.83 -20.76 40.43
N LYS A 249 82.06 -20.12 39.27
CA LYS A 249 83.41 -19.65 38.88
C LYS A 249 83.98 -18.64 39.87
N LEU A 250 83.15 -17.69 40.32
CA LEU A 250 83.54 -16.70 41.32
C LEU A 250 83.87 -17.37 42.65
N GLN A 251 83.09 -18.36 43.07
CA GLN A 251 83.34 -19.14 44.29
C GLN A 251 84.67 -19.88 44.22
N VAL A 252 84.95 -20.60 43.12
CA VAL A 252 86.23 -21.28 42.91
C VAL A 252 87.40 -20.29 42.94
N ARG A 253 87.24 -19.11 42.33
CA ARG A 253 88.27 -18.08 42.34
C ARG A 253 88.49 -17.51 43.75
N ALA A 254 87.42 -17.31 44.52
CA ALA A 254 87.50 -16.86 45.91
C ALA A 254 88.21 -17.90 46.79
N ASP A 255 87.90 -19.19 46.63
CA ASP A 255 88.53 -20.26 47.40
C ASP A 255 90.01 -20.45 47.02
N TYR A 256 90.37 -20.29 45.74
CA TYR A 256 91.76 -20.24 45.30
C TYR A 256 92.52 -19.04 45.89
N LEU A 257 91.89 -17.87 45.94
CA LEU A 257 92.49 -16.68 46.57
C LEU A 257 92.71 -16.88 48.07
N LYS A 258 91.75 -17.50 48.79
CA LYS A 258 91.94 -17.87 50.20
C LYS A 258 93.10 -18.85 50.38
N GLU A 259 93.25 -19.84 49.49
CA GLU A 259 94.37 -20.78 49.55
C GLU A 259 95.71 -20.07 49.32
N LEU A 260 95.78 -19.17 48.35
CA LEU A 260 96.96 -18.33 48.11
C LEU A 260 97.27 -17.44 49.32
N GLU A 261 96.27 -16.80 49.92
CA GLU A 261 96.41 -15.98 51.12
C GLU A 261 96.97 -16.83 52.28
N ALA A 262 96.43 -18.03 52.50
CA ALA A 262 96.92 -18.95 53.54
C ALA A 262 98.38 -19.37 53.31
N ARG A 263 98.77 -19.64 52.05
CA ARG A 263 100.18 -19.96 51.71
C ARG A 263 101.10 -18.78 51.95
N VAL A 264 100.70 -17.57 51.55
CA VAL A 264 101.48 -16.35 51.80
C VAL A 264 101.63 -16.11 53.31
N LEU A 265 100.56 -16.30 54.10
CA LEU A 265 100.63 -16.21 55.55
C LEU A 265 101.58 -17.26 56.15
N ALA A 266 101.54 -18.50 55.67
CA ALA A 266 102.47 -19.55 56.10
C ALA A 266 103.93 -19.23 55.74
N ASP A 267 104.20 -18.72 54.53
CA ASP A 267 105.52 -18.25 54.11
C ASP A 267 106.01 -17.09 55.00
N ILE A 268 105.12 -16.18 55.39
CA ILE A 268 105.44 -15.08 56.31
C ILE A 268 105.77 -15.63 57.71
N GLU A 269 104.97 -16.57 58.22
CA GLU A 269 105.21 -17.23 59.50
C GLU A 269 106.54 -18.01 59.51
N GLU A 270 106.86 -18.74 58.43
CA GLU A 270 108.13 -19.45 58.27
C GLU A 270 109.32 -18.48 58.23
N ARG A 271 109.21 -17.38 57.46
CA ARG A 271 110.24 -16.33 57.44
C ARG A 271 110.43 -15.71 58.81
N ALA A 272 109.34 -15.43 59.53
CA ALA A 272 109.41 -14.91 60.89
C ALA A 272 110.09 -15.90 61.85
N ALA A 273 109.82 -17.21 61.71
CA ALA A 273 110.48 -18.24 62.49
C ALA A 273 111.99 -18.38 62.15
N VAL A 274 112.35 -18.30 60.87
CA VAL A 274 113.76 -18.29 60.41
C VAL A 274 114.48 -17.04 60.90
N GLU A 275 113.85 -15.86 60.84
CA GLU A 275 114.40 -14.62 61.39
C GLU A 275 114.60 -14.72 62.91
N GLN A 276 113.68 -15.34 63.64
CA GLN A 276 113.84 -15.61 65.07
C GLN A 276 115.00 -16.59 65.34
N ASP A 277 115.14 -17.68 64.58
CA ASP A 277 116.24 -18.64 64.74
C ASP A 277 117.60 -18.00 64.38
N LEU A 278 117.67 -17.19 63.31
CA LEU A 278 118.85 -16.40 62.96
C LEU A 278 119.19 -15.38 64.05
N SER A 279 118.18 -14.71 64.61
CA SER A 279 118.37 -13.78 65.72
C SER A 279 118.91 -14.48 66.96
N LEU A 280 118.40 -15.67 67.30
CA LEU A 280 118.91 -16.49 68.40
C LEU A 280 120.36 -16.96 68.15
N ARG A 281 120.69 -17.39 66.92
CA ARG A 281 122.06 -17.77 66.56
C ARG A 281 123.02 -16.58 66.53
N MET A 282 122.57 -15.40 66.11
CA MET A 282 123.34 -14.17 66.22
C MET A 282 123.58 -13.80 67.68
N VAL A 283 122.61 -13.99 68.57
CA VAL A 283 122.81 -13.84 70.02
C VAL A 283 123.81 -14.88 70.55
N GLU A 284 123.82 -16.11 70.04
CA GLU A 284 124.82 -17.14 70.38
C GLU A 284 126.22 -16.86 69.80
N GLU A 285 126.31 -16.30 68.60
CA GLU A 285 127.58 -15.83 67.98
C GLU A 285 128.08 -14.56 68.65
N ASP A 286 127.21 -13.64 69.03
CA ASP A 286 127.53 -12.50 69.90
C ASP A 286 127.94 -12.97 71.29
N SER A 287 127.42 -14.09 71.79
CA SER A 287 127.87 -14.71 73.05
C SER A 287 129.26 -15.37 72.94
N ARG A 288 129.71 -15.73 71.73
CA ARG A 288 131.06 -16.23 71.45
C ARG A 288 132.04 -15.14 71.02
N SER A 289 131.54 -14.05 70.44
CA SER A 289 132.27 -12.86 70.00
C SER A 289 132.45 -11.83 71.14
N SER A 290 131.52 -11.78 72.10
CA SER A 290 131.56 -10.89 73.28
C SER A 290 132.45 -11.45 74.42
N ARG A 291 133.58 -12.07 74.04
CA ARG A 291 134.77 -12.16 74.89
C ARG A 291 135.89 -11.22 74.41
N ASP A 292 135.77 -10.62 73.21
CA ASP A 292 136.68 -9.60 72.71
C ASP A 292 135.90 -8.56 71.86
N LEU A 293 135.27 -7.58 72.51
CA LEU A 293 135.41 -6.14 72.23
C LEU A 293 134.33 -5.35 72.98
N ALA A 294 134.78 -4.63 74.00
CA ALA A 294 134.04 -3.53 74.58
C ALA A 294 134.10 -2.30 73.65
N HIS A 295 133.02 -1.52 73.69
CA HIS A 295 132.85 -0.15 73.20
C HIS A 295 132.61 0.05 71.70
N TYR A 296 131.36 0.31 71.32
CA TYR A 296 130.98 1.67 70.93
C TYR A 296 129.46 1.91 70.99
N ASP A 297 129.12 3.02 71.64
CA ASP A 297 127.79 3.58 71.83
C ASP A 297 127.37 4.37 70.58
N GLY A 298 126.08 4.37 70.21
CA GLY A 298 125.61 5.05 69.01
C GLY A 298 124.08 5.06 68.84
N HIS A 299 123.39 5.77 69.73
CA HIS A 299 121.97 6.14 69.64
C HIS A 299 121.57 6.82 68.31
N HIS A 300 120.39 6.45 67.75
CA HIS A 300 119.32 7.32 67.23
C HIS A 300 118.14 6.42 66.77
N GLN A 301 117.02 6.34 67.50
CA GLN A 301 115.80 7.18 67.46
C GLN A 301 114.74 6.77 66.41
N ASN A 302 113.68 6.15 66.95
CA ASN A 302 112.24 6.18 66.64
C ASN A 302 111.74 6.82 65.33
N GLY A 303 110.89 6.06 64.63
CA GLY A 303 109.86 6.56 63.72
C GLY A 303 108.65 5.61 63.74
N GLN A 304 107.53 6.12 64.24
CA GLN A 304 106.29 5.42 64.59
C GLN A 304 105.17 5.91 63.66
N LEU A 305 104.07 5.14 63.55
CA LEU A 305 102.72 5.51 63.07
C LEU A 305 102.53 5.49 61.54
N ALA A 306 101.35 5.22 60.95
CA ALA A 306 100.09 4.58 61.32
C ALA A 306 99.17 4.67 60.08
N GLY A 307 98.39 3.62 59.79
CA GLY A 307 96.97 3.76 59.44
C GLY A 307 96.51 4.04 58.00
N SER A 308 95.29 3.51 57.74
CA SER A 308 94.29 3.78 56.69
C SER A 308 94.48 3.03 55.36
N ASN A 309 93.62 2.04 55.05
CA ASN A 309 92.19 2.04 54.67
C ASN A 309 91.97 2.26 53.17
N ASP A 310 91.36 1.24 52.56
CA ASP A 310 90.25 1.28 51.60
C ASP A 310 90.15 2.49 50.66
N GLN A 311 90.24 2.22 49.35
CA GLN A 311 89.12 2.41 48.40
C GLN A 311 89.66 2.28 46.97
N ILE A 312 89.53 1.09 46.39
CA ILE A 312 89.43 0.96 44.93
C ILE A 312 87.99 1.35 44.59
N LYS A 313 87.81 2.54 44.01
CA LYS A 313 86.54 2.95 43.40
C LYS A 313 86.29 2.05 42.19
N ALA A 314 85.25 1.22 42.28
CA ALA A 314 84.58 0.72 41.09
C ALA A 314 83.91 1.92 40.41
N GLU A 315 84.31 2.18 39.18
CA GLU A 315 83.54 2.98 38.22
C GLU A 315 82.37 2.10 37.76
N ASP A 316 81.16 2.42 38.22
CA ASP A 316 79.92 1.92 37.61
C ASP A 316 79.40 3.00 36.66
N ASP A 317 79.69 2.81 35.37
CA ASP A 317 78.95 3.40 34.26
C ASP A 317 77.60 2.67 34.12
N LEU A 318 76.52 3.28 34.61
CA LEU A 318 75.15 2.93 34.21
C LEU A 318 74.51 4.13 33.53
N LYS A 319 74.70 4.21 32.21
CA LYS A 319 73.84 5.01 31.33
C LYS A 319 72.46 4.35 31.30
N LEU A 320 71.51 4.93 32.02
CA LEU A 320 70.10 4.75 31.74
C LEU A 320 69.80 5.36 30.38
N THR A 321 69.75 4.55 29.33
CA THR A 321 69.03 4.91 28.11
C THR A 321 67.56 4.63 28.35
N GLU A 322 66.81 5.71 28.54
CA GLU A 322 65.36 5.75 28.41
C GLU A 322 64.98 5.18 27.04
N VAL A 323 64.28 4.05 27.03
CA VAL A 323 63.63 3.53 25.83
C VAL A 323 62.29 4.25 25.74
N GLU A 324 62.21 5.24 24.85
CA GLU A 324 60.97 5.87 24.45
C GLU A 324 60.01 4.80 23.89
N HIS A 325 58.82 4.73 24.48
CA HIS A 325 57.68 4.03 23.93
C HIS A 325 57.24 4.73 22.64
N ASN A 326 57.54 4.10 21.49
CA ASN A 326 56.86 4.46 20.25
C ASN A 326 55.46 3.85 20.26
N GLU A 327 54.48 4.74 20.34
CA GLU A 327 53.08 4.49 20.04
C GLU A 327 52.94 3.88 18.64
N SER A 328 52.27 2.74 18.55
CA SER A 328 51.78 2.20 17.29
C SER A 328 50.65 3.09 16.76
N PRO A 329 50.64 3.47 15.47
CA PRO A 329 49.47 4.11 14.88
C PRO A 329 48.41 3.05 14.56
N ASN A 330 47.18 3.32 15.01
CA ASN A 330 45.97 2.70 14.51
C ASN A 330 45.86 2.88 12.98
N VAL A 331 45.82 1.77 12.23
CA VAL A 331 44.98 1.58 11.03
C VAL A 331 44.57 0.11 10.95
#